data_AF-A0A7Y5FSR4-F1
#
_entry.id   AF-A0A7Y5FSR4-F1
#
_cell.length_a   1.000
_cell.length_b   1.000
_cell.length_c   1.000
_cell.angle_alpha   90.00
_cell.angle_beta   90.00
_cell.angle_gamma   90.00
#
_symmetry.space_group_name_H-M   'P 1'
#
loop_
_entity.id
_entity.type
_entity.pdbx_description
1 polymer ?
#
loop_
_entity_poly.entity_id
_entity_poly.type
_entity_poly.pdbx_seq_one_letter_code
_entity_poly.pdbx_strand_id
1 'polypeptide(L)' 'MSTLTILSVTLITLALLFYSAGVWAERLSRYLRPWHVLCFWTGFTFDVSGTYAMHLLATGPFDLTEPHTLTGQIALWL' A
#
# COMPACT_ATOMS: atom_id res chain seq x y z
N MET A 1 14.90 -3.75 16.31
CA MET A 1 14.35 -3.80 14.92
C MET A 1 15.15 -2.83 14.08
N SER A 2 15.47 -3.17 12.83
CA SER A 2 16.15 -2.22 11.94
C SER A 2 15.21 -1.04 11.63
N THR A 3 15.78 0.14 11.43
CA THR A 3 15.03 1.36 11.08
C THR A 3 14.16 1.14 9.84
N LEU A 4 14.66 0.38 8.88
CA LEU A 4 13.97 0.02 7.64
C LEU A 4 12.72 -0.85 7.88
N THR A 5 12.74 -1.77 8.85
CA THR A 5 11.55 -2.57 9.21
C THR A 5 10.47 -1.72 9.87
N ILE A 6 10.86 -0.81 10.78
CA ILE A 6 9.91 0.12 11.41
C ILE A 6 9.25 0.99 10.34
N LEU A 7 10.06 1.51 9.41
CA LEU A 7 9.59 2.33 8.30
C LEU A 7 8.65 1.54 7.36
N SER A 8 8.99 0.29 7.01
CA SER A 8 8.15 -0.55 6.16
C SER A 8 6.78 -0.82 6.78
N VAL A 9 6.75 -1.15 8.08
CA VAL A 9 5.52 -1.42 8.82
C VAL A 9 4.68 -0.15 8.95
N THR A 10 5.29 1.00 9.25
CA THR A 10 4.52 2.24 9.37
C THR A 10 3.92 2.65 8.02
N LEU A 11 4.69 2.57 6.92
CA LEU A 11 4.20 2.90 5.58
C LEU A 11 3.02 2.01 5.16
N ILE A 12 3.14 0.69 5.29
CA ILE A 12 2.08 -0.23 4.86
C ILE A 12 0.81 -0.08 5.71
N THR A 13 0.96 0.19 7.01
CA THR A 13 -0.17 0.44 7.90
C THR A 13 -0.86 1.75 7.54
N LEU A 14 -0.09 2.77 7.18
CA LEU A 14 -0.63 4.06 6.74
C LEU A 14 -1.38 3.91 5.40
N ALA A 15 -0.83 3.14 4.45
CA ALA A 15 -1.48 2.81 3.19
C ALA A 15 -2.85 2.16 3.42
N LEU A 16 -2.92 1.19 4.33
CA LEU A 16 -4.17 0.52 4.71
C LEU A 16 -5.20 1.48 5.31
N LEU A 17 -4.75 2.40 6.18
CA LEU A 17 -5.62 3.43 6.76
C LEU A 17 -6.17 4.39 5.69
N PHE A 18 -5.32 4.88 4.79
CA PHE A 18 -5.73 5.81 3.73
C PHE A 18 -6.69 5.17 2.74
N TYR A 19 -6.43 3.92 2.30
CA TYR A 19 -7.34 3.21 1.42
C TYR A 19 -8.68 2.92 2.08
N SER A 20 -8.66 2.45 3.32
CA SER A 20 -9.90 2.21 4.07
C SER A 20 -10.69 3.52 4.22
N ALA A 21 -10.04 4.59 4.67
CA ALA A 21 -10.70 5.89 4.81
C ALA A 21 -11.26 6.42 3.48
N GLY A 22 -10.52 6.27 2.37
CA GLY A 22 -10.95 6.66 1.03
C GLY A 22 -12.21 5.91 0.57
N VAL A 23 -12.20 4.58 0.66
CA VAL A 23 -13.34 3.72 0.29
C VAL A 23 -14.56 3.99 1.19
N TRP A 24 -14.36 4.12 2.50
CA TRP A 24 -15.46 4.39 3.44
C TRP A 24 -16.05 5.79 3.27
N ALA A 25 -15.22 6.80 2.99
CA ALA A 25 -15.66 8.15 2.68
C ALA A 25 -16.48 8.18 1.38
N GLU A 26 -16.05 7.45 0.35
CA GLU A 26 -16.82 7.28 -0.88
C GLU A 26 -18.17 6.60 -0.60
N ARG A 27 -18.16 5.48 0.13
CA ARG A 27 -19.37 4.71 0.47
C ARG A 27 -20.38 5.55 1.26
N LEU A 28 -19.91 6.41 2.16
CA LEU A 28 -20.75 7.31 2.93
C LEU A 28 -21.29 8.47 2.09
N SER A 29 -20.46 9.04 1.21
CA SER A 29 -20.86 10.16 0.36
C SER A 29 -21.73 9.74 -0.82
N ARG A 30 -21.70 8.46 -1.22
CA ARG A 30 -22.33 7.88 -2.43
C ARG A 30 -21.95 8.60 -3.74
N TYR A 31 -20.93 9.44 -3.69
CA TYR A 31 -20.42 10.25 -4.78
C TYR A 31 -18.89 10.32 -4.67
N LEU A 32 -18.21 10.11 -5.79
CA LEU A 32 -16.77 10.27 -5.92
C LEU A 32 -16.42 11.76 -6.00
N ARG A 33 -15.98 12.31 -4.87
CA ARG A 33 -15.40 13.65 -4.81
C ARG A 33 -13.90 13.57 -5.12
N PRO A 34 -13.30 14.62 -5.72
CA PRO A 34 -11.87 14.64 -6.03
C PRO A 34 -10.97 14.47 -4.80
N TRP A 35 -11.46 14.81 -3.60
CA TRP A 35 -10.75 14.53 -2.35
C TRP A 35 -10.60 13.04 -2.04
N HIS A 36 -11.53 12.18 -2.44
CA HIS A 36 -11.38 10.73 -2.27
C HIS A 36 -10.24 10.22 -3.14
N VAL A 37 -10.16 10.70 -4.39
CA VAL A 37 -9.08 10.37 -5.33
C VAL A 37 -7.73 10.79 -4.76
N LEU A 38 -7.63 11.98 -4.14
CA LEU A 38 -6.40 12.41 -3.47
C LEU A 38 -6.01 11.44 -2.33
N CYS A 39 -6.96 11.00 -1.49
CA CYS A 39 -6.71 10.02 -0.44
C CYS A 39 -6.24 8.66 -1.00
N PHE A 40 -6.85 8.20 -2.10
CA PHE A 40 -6.43 6.99 -2.80
C PHE A 40 -5.00 7.11 -3.33
N TRP A 41 -4.67 8.23 -4.00
CA TRP A 41 -3.32 8.46 -4.49
C TRP A 41 -2.29 8.54 -3.37
N THR A 42 -2.63 9.18 -2.24
CA THR A 42 -1.74 9.18 -1.07
C THR A 42 -1.54 7.77 -0.52
N GLY A 43 -2.62 6.98 -0.41
CA GLY A 43 -2.54 5.57 -0.01
C GLY A 43 -1.63 4.76 -0.94
N PHE A 44 -1.77 4.95 -2.25
CA PHE A 44 -0.94 4.31 -3.28
C PHE A 44 0.54 4.68 -3.15
N THR A 45 0.86 5.96 -2.90
CA THR A 45 2.26 6.36 -2.69
C THR A 45 2.87 5.70 -1.45
N PHE A 46 2.09 5.53 -0.38
CA PHE A 46 2.55 4.83 0.82
C PHE A 46 2.70 3.33 0.59
N ASP A 47 1.81 2.73 -0.20
CA ASP A 47 1.84 1.30 -0.54
C ASP A 47 3.09 0.97 -1.37
N VAL A 48 3.31 1.69 -2.47
CA VAL A 48 4.51 1.52 -3.33
C VAL A 48 5.80 1.74 -2.52
N SER A 49 5.83 2.77 -1.68
CA SER A 49 7.01 3.06 -0.83
C SER A 49 7.23 1.95 0.21
N GLY A 50 6.15 1.42 0.78
CA GLY A 50 6.19 0.32 1.74
C GLY A 50 6.68 -0.98 1.11
N THR A 51 6.16 -1.35 -0.07
CA THR A 51 6.62 -2.50 -0.85
C THR A 51 8.09 -2.35 -1.23
N TYR A 52 8.53 -1.16 -1.63
CA TYR A 52 9.94 -0.90 -1.93
C TYR A 52 10.83 -1.08 -0.69
N ALA A 53 10.40 -0.59 0.47
CA ALA A 53 11.14 -0.79 1.72
C ALA A 53 11.19 -2.27 2.14
N MET A 54 10.12 -3.04 1.91
CA MET A 54 10.10 -4.50 2.11
C MET A 54 11.03 -5.23 1.13
N HIS A 55 11.09 -4.79 -0.13
CA HIS A 55 12.03 -5.34 -1.12
C HIS A 55 13.49 -5.09 -0.70
N LEU A 56 13.80 -3.92 -0.13
CA LEU A 56 15.13 -3.64 0.42
C LEU A 56 15.47 -4.48 1.67
N LEU A 57 14.46 -4.95 2.41
CA LEU A 57 14.63 -5.89 3.53
C LEU A 57 14.78 -7.34 3.05
N ALA A 58 14.22 -7.67 1.89
CA ALA A 58 14.30 -9.01 1.33
C ALA A 58 15.75 -9.30 0.92
N THR A 59 16.32 -10.34 1.52
CA THR A 59 17.67 -10.83 1.20
C THR A 59 17.67 -11.81 0.03
N GLY A 60 16.51 -12.25 -0.43
CA GLY A 60 16.33 -13.20 -1.54
C GLY A 60 16.02 -12.52 -2.88
N PRO A 61 16.16 -13.25 -4.01
CA PRO A 61 15.72 -12.76 -5.31
C PRO A 61 14.20 -12.52 -5.30
N PHE A 62 13.76 -11.56 -6.12
CA PHE A 62 12.35 -11.29 -6.29
C PHE A 62 11.64 -12.50 -6.91
N ASP A 63 10.86 -13.22 -6.10
CA ASP A 63 10.16 -14.43 -6.51
C ASP A 63 8.66 -14.17 -6.68
N LEU A 64 8.19 -14.24 -7.93
CA LEU A 64 6.78 -14.10 -8.30
C LEU A 64 5.94 -15.35 -8.01
N THR A 65 6.57 -16.48 -7.68
CA THR A 65 5.88 -17.71 -7.30
C THR A 65 5.41 -17.68 -5.85
N GLU A 66 5.99 -16.80 -5.03
CA GLU A 66 5.53 -16.59 -3.66
C GLU A 66 4.13 -15.94 -3.64
N PRO A 67 3.17 -16.52 -2.90
CA PRO A 67 1.79 -16.01 -2.87
C PRO A 67 1.70 -14.55 -2.44
N HIS A 68 2.56 -14.14 -1.51
CA HIS A 68 2.61 -12.78 -1.02
C HIS A 68 3.05 -11.79 -2.11
N THR A 69 4.14 -12.09 -2.80
CA THR A 69 4.68 -11.26 -3.89
C THR A 69 3.73 -11.21 -5.08
N LEU A 70 3.12 -12.35 -5.45
CA LEU A 70 2.16 -12.44 -6.54
C LEU A 70 0.91 -11.59 -6.28
N THR A 71 0.29 -11.75 -5.11
CA THR A 71 -0.92 -11.00 -4.75
C THR A 71 -0.64 -9.50 -4.60
N GLY A 72 0.53 -9.13 -4.06
CA GLY A 72 0.96 -7.74 -3.98
C GLY A 72 1.15 -7.09 -5.36
N GLN A 73 1.78 -7.79 -6.31
CA GLN A 73 1.93 -7.27 -7.68
C GLN A 73 0.59 -7.11 -8.38
N ILE A 74 -0.32 -8.08 -8.24
CA ILE A 74 -1.67 -7.98 -8.82
C ILE A 74 -2.41 -6.77 -8.23
N ALA A 75 -2.32 -6.53 -6.92
CA ALA A 75 -2.97 -5.40 -6.27
C ALA A 75 -2.43 -4.02 -6.71
N LEU A 76 -1.18 -3.94 -7.15
CA LEU A 76 -0.59 -2.71 -7.69
C LEU A 76 -0.95 -2.47 -9.16
N TRP A 77 -1.15 -3.54 -9.94
CA TRP A 77 -1.39 -3.48 -11.39
C TRP A 77 -2.86 -3.43 -11.79
N LEU A 78 -3.78 -3.84 -10.92
CA LEU A 78 -5.20 -4.08 -11.22
C LEU A 78 -6.10 -3.20 -10.33
#